data_AF-A0A9E4I7J4-F1
#
_entry.id   AF-A0A9E4I7J4-F1
#
_cell.length_a   1.000
_cell.length_b   1.000
_cell.length_c   1.000
_cell.angle_alpha   90.00
_cell.angle_beta   90.00
_cell.angle_gamma   90.00
#
_symmetry.space_group_name_H-M   'P 1'
#
loop_
_entity.id
_entity.type
_entity.pdbx_description
1 polymer ?
#
loop_
_entity_poly.entity_id
_entity_poly.type
_entity_poly.pdbx_seq_one_letter_code
_entity_poly.pdbx_strand_id
1 'polypeptide(L)'
;MPRRLPGSMQTRRNLSDLIEGRLSSPQGRSQLVDLATRLIIEEALEAEARDVTGRNYYEHGVEPGQGYRNGNRTARLRVAEGAIEYSAPQLAGRDEPFRSRIRS
;
A
#
# COMPACT_ATOMS: atom_id res chain seq x y z
N MET A 1 16.22 6.32 13.57
CA MET A 1 14.82 6.49 13.13
C MET A 1 14.32 5.15 12.62
N PRO A 2 13.10 4.69 12.97
CA PRO A 2 12.57 3.44 12.42
C PRO A 2 12.50 3.54 10.89
N ARG A 3 12.94 2.49 10.21
CA ARG A 3 12.91 2.42 8.74
C ARG A 3 11.46 2.47 8.29
N ARG A 4 11.09 3.49 7.51
CA ARG A 4 9.76 3.58 6.90
C ARG A 4 9.58 2.41 5.93
N LEU A 5 8.61 1.54 6.21
CA LEU A 5 8.27 0.40 5.36
C LEU A 5 7.17 0.79 4.37
N PRO A 6 7.17 0.21 3.15
CA PRO A 6 5.99 0.20 2.29
C PRO A 6 4.77 -0.38 3.03
N GLY A 7 3.57 0.08 2.67
CA GLY A 7 2.33 -0.42 3.29
C GLY A 7 2.15 -1.91 3.03
N SER A 8 2.37 -2.31 1.76
CA SER A 8 2.31 -3.69 1.31
C SER A 8 3.24 -4.61 2.12
N MET A 9 4.43 -4.12 2.48
CA MET A 9 5.40 -4.87 3.27
C MET A 9 4.92 -5.09 4.71
N GLN A 10 4.25 -4.11 5.31
CA GLN A 10 3.64 -4.29 6.63
C GLN A 10 2.47 -5.27 6.55
N THR A 11 1.61 -5.15 5.54
CA THR A 11 0.47 -6.05 5.34
C THR A 11 0.93 -7.49 5.07
N ARG A 12 1.98 -7.70 4.29
CA ARG A 12 2.60 -9.02 4.07
C ARG A 12 3.08 -9.65 5.37
N ARG A 13 3.71 -8.88 6.26
CA ARG A 13 4.12 -9.36 7.60
C ARG A 13 2.92 -9.80 8.42
N ASN A 14 1.89 -8.95 8.52
CA ASN A 14 0.67 -9.27 9.25
C ASN A 14 -0.03 -10.52 8.69
N LEU A 15 0.02 -10.70 7.36
CA LEU A 15 -0.55 -11.86 6.69
C LEU A 15 0.23 -13.14 7.03
N SER A 16 1.57 -13.09 7.05
CA SER A 16 2.41 -14.19 7.51
C SER A 16 2.11 -14.57 8.95
N ASP A 17 2.06 -13.59 9.87
CA ASP A 17 1.75 -13.83 11.28
C ASP A 17 0.36 -14.47 11.47
N LEU A 18 -0.63 -14.06 10.67
CA LEU A 18 -1.96 -14.65 10.67
C LEU A 18 -1.93 -16.13 10.26
N ILE A 19 -1.23 -16.43 9.18
CA ILE A 19 -1.12 -17.78 8.61
C ILE A 19 -0.46 -18.72 9.62
N GLU A 20 0.59 -18.26 10.30
CA GLU A 20 1.35 -19.06 11.27
C GLU A 20 0.61 -19.27 12.59
N GLY A 21 -0.24 -18.31 13.02
CA GLY A 21 -0.80 -18.33 14.37
C GLY A 21 -2.25 -18.80 14.52
N ARG A 22 -3.14 -18.47 13.58
CA ARG A 22 -4.61 -18.54 13.85
C ARG A 22 -5.52 -18.73 12.63
N LEU A 23 -4.96 -19.11 11.49
CA LEU A 23 -5.68 -19.24 10.22
C LEU A 23 -6.87 -20.22 10.28
N SER A 24 -6.80 -21.27 11.10
CA SER A 24 -7.83 -22.31 11.20
C SER A 24 -9.15 -21.82 11.80
N SER A 25 -9.14 -20.68 12.50
CA SER A 25 -10.34 -20.08 13.10
C SER A 25 -11.22 -19.37 12.06
N PRO A 26 -12.56 -19.32 12.24
CA PRO A 26 -13.44 -18.52 11.38
C PRO A 26 -13.01 -17.05 11.31
N GLN A 27 -12.63 -16.45 12.44
CA GLN A 27 -12.12 -15.07 12.49
C GLN A 27 -10.81 -14.92 11.70
N GLY A 28 -9.94 -15.93 11.75
CA GLY A 28 -8.71 -15.97 10.96
C GLY A 28 -8.96 -16.00 9.46
N ARG A 29 -10.01 -16.70 9.00
CA ARG A 29 -10.39 -16.72 7.59
C ARG A 29 -10.94 -15.37 7.10
N SER A 30 -11.81 -14.70 7.87
CA SER A 30 -12.26 -13.35 7.51
C SER A 30 -11.09 -12.37 7.44
N GLN A 31 -10.18 -12.42 8.41
CA GLN A 31 -8.99 -11.56 8.40
C GLN A 31 -8.00 -11.88 7.29
N LEU A 32 -7.94 -13.12 6.81
CA LEU A 32 -7.16 -13.49 5.63
C LEU A 32 -7.69 -12.74 4.41
N VAL A 33 -9.02 -12.74 4.22
CA VAL A 33 -9.66 -12.02 3.10
C VAL A 33 -9.39 -10.52 3.20
N ASP A 34 -9.50 -9.93 4.38
CA ASP A 34 -9.22 -8.50 4.59
C ASP A 34 -7.77 -8.14 4.31
N LEU A 35 -6.80 -8.89 4.84
CA LEU A 35 -5.38 -8.63 4.66
C LEU A 35 -4.93 -8.90 3.22
N ALA A 36 -5.47 -9.94 2.55
CA ALA A 36 -5.17 -10.20 1.15
C ALA A 36 -5.71 -9.08 0.25
N THR A 37 -6.94 -8.62 0.49
CA THR A 37 -7.54 -7.50 -0.24
C THR A 37 -6.74 -6.21 -0.03
N ARG A 38 -6.38 -5.90 1.24
CA ARG A 38 -5.50 -4.78 1.57
C ARG A 38 -4.17 -4.86 0.80
N LEU A 39 -3.53 -6.04 0.79
CA LEU A 39 -2.24 -6.24 0.14
C LEU A 39 -2.32 -5.95 -1.36
N ILE A 40 -3.34 -6.46 -2.05
CA ILE A 40 -3.53 -6.23 -3.50
C ILE A 40 -3.63 -4.73 -3.80
N ILE A 41 -4.41 -3.99 -3.02
CA ILE A 41 -4.60 -2.54 -3.21
C ILE A 41 -3.29 -1.78 -2.96
N GLU A 42 -2.59 -2.10 -1.88
CA GLU A 42 -1.34 -1.43 -1.52
C GLU A 42 -0.23 -1.69 -2.54
N GLU A 43 -0.08 -2.93 -3.02
CA GLU A 43 0.88 -3.28 -4.08
C GLU A 43 0.55 -2.56 -5.40
N ALA A 44 -0.73 -2.50 -5.78
CA ALA A 44 -1.14 -1.78 -7.00
C ALA A 44 -0.84 -0.27 -6.91
N LEU A 45 -1.10 0.36 -5.75
CA LEU A 45 -0.81 1.77 -5.53
C LEU A 45 0.71 2.06 -5.47
N GLU A 46 1.48 1.15 -4.88
CA GLU A 46 2.93 1.26 -4.85
C GLU A 46 3.57 1.03 -6.23
N ALA A 47 2.94 0.20 -7.07
CA ALA A 47 3.30 0.05 -8.48
C ALA A 47 3.03 1.34 -9.27
N GLU A 48 1.85 1.95 -9.15
CA GLU A 48 1.59 3.26 -9.79
C GLU A 48 2.61 4.32 -9.35
N ALA A 49 2.95 4.35 -8.06
CA ALA A 49 3.98 5.25 -7.55
C ALA A 49 5.37 4.96 -8.14
N ARG A 50 5.69 3.70 -8.41
CA ARG A 50 6.95 3.30 -9.07
C ARG A 50 6.97 3.74 -10.52
N ASP A 51 5.90 3.49 -11.26
CA ASP A 51 5.78 3.88 -12.67
C ASP A 51 5.91 5.40 -12.83
N VAL A 52 5.29 6.16 -11.92
CA VAL A 52 5.36 7.63 -11.94
C VAL A 52 6.73 8.16 -11.53
N THR A 53 7.35 7.60 -10.50
CA THR A 53 8.63 8.13 -9.99
C THR A 53 9.86 7.55 -10.71
N GLY A 54 9.66 6.54 -11.57
CA GLY A 54 10.72 5.85 -12.30
C GLY A 54 11.67 5.01 -11.42
N ARG A 55 11.33 4.77 -10.15
CA ARG A 55 12.26 4.15 -9.19
C ARG A 55 11.60 3.31 -8.12
N ASN A 56 12.32 2.30 -7.64
CA ASN A 56 11.88 1.45 -6.55
C ASN A 56 11.84 2.20 -5.21
N TYR A 57 11.23 1.59 -4.19
CA TYR A 57 10.95 2.28 -2.92
C TYR A 57 12.22 2.74 -2.18
N TYR A 58 13.28 1.93 -2.18
CA TYR A 58 14.56 2.26 -1.52
C TYR A 58 15.60 2.84 -2.48
N GLU A 59 15.22 3.06 -3.75
CA GLU A 59 16.12 3.59 -4.76
C GLU A 59 16.19 5.11 -4.67
N HIS A 60 17.40 5.64 -4.71
CA HIS A 60 17.69 7.07 -4.64
C HIS A 60 17.85 7.67 -6.04
N GLY A 61 17.74 8.99 -6.14
CA GLY A 61 17.84 9.74 -7.41
C GLY A 61 16.47 10.20 -7.90
N VAL A 62 16.36 11.48 -8.27
CA VAL A 62 15.14 12.11 -8.79
C VAL A 62 15.45 12.58 -10.20
N GLU A 63 14.83 11.98 -11.21
CA GLU A 63 14.76 12.61 -12.52
C GLU A 63 13.91 13.89 -12.41
N PRO A 64 14.36 15.04 -12.94
CA PRO A 64 13.59 16.27 -12.90
C PRO A 64 12.15 16.07 -13.40
N GLY A 65 11.17 16.63 -12.69
CA GLY A 65 9.74 16.56 -13.04
C GLY A 65 8.99 15.29 -12.61
N GLN A 66 9.68 14.18 -12.27
CA GLN A 66 9.03 12.91 -11.86
C GLN A 66 8.55 12.89 -10.40
N GLY A 67 9.02 13.83 -9.59
CA GLY A 67 8.64 13.98 -8.19
C GLY A 67 9.09 12.86 -7.25
N TYR A 68 8.50 12.84 -6.07
CA TYR A 68 8.91 11.96 -4.98
C TYR A 68 7.75 11.49 -4.11
N ARG A 69 7.96 10.34 -3.45
CA ARG A 69 7.05 9.81 -2.43
C ARG A 69 7.21 10.64 -1.16
N ASN A 70 6.14 11.26 -0.69
CA ASN A 70 6.09 12.11 0.49
C ASN A 70 5.23 11.49 1.60
N GLY A 71 5.61 10.28 2.02
CA GLY A 71 4.85 9.51 2.99
C GLY A 71 3.62 8.83 2.40
N ASN A 72 2.74 8.35 3.29
CA ASN A 72 1.55 7.60 2.95
C ASN A 72 0.32 8.24 3.60
N ARG A 73 -0.83 8.14 2.94
CA ARG A 73 -2.14 8.45 3.51
C ARG A 73 -2.96 7.20 3.73
N THR A 74 -3.67 7.12 4.86
CA THR A 74 -4.66 6.08 5.12
C THR A 74 -5.93 6.36 4.33
N ALA A 75 -6.54 5.31 3.77
CA ALA A 75 -7.82 5.36 3.07
C ALA A 75 -8.63 4.10 3.34
N ARG A 76 -9.91 4.08 2.92
CA ARG A 76 -10.86 3.01 3.21
C ARG A 76 -11.51 2.49 1.94
N LEU A 77 -11.53 1.17 1.77
CA LEU A 77 -12.36 0.47 0.78
C LEU A 77 -13.59 -0.07 1.50
N ARG A 78 -14.79 0.30 1.03
CA ARG A 78 -16.05 -0.25 1.56
C ARG A 78 -16.25 -1.66 1.02
N VAL A 79 -16.59 -2.60 1.90
CA VAL A 79 -16.89 -4.00 1.59
C VAL A 79 -18.17 -4.41 2.33
N ALA A 80 -18.72 -5.59 2.00
CA ALA A 80 -19.95 -6.06 2.64
C ALA A 80 -19.84 -6.20 4.17
N GLU A 81 -18.68 -6.62 4.67
CA GLU A 81 -18.42 -6.80 6.10
C GLU A 81 -17.95 -5.51 6.82
N GLY A 82 -17.89 -4.37 6.11
CA GLY A 82 -17.50 -3.08 6.70
C GLY A 82 -16.55 -2.29 5.81
N ALA A 83 -15.35 -2.00 6.32
CA ALA A 83 -14.34 -1.25 5.58
C ALA A 83 -12.93 -1.77 5.83
N ILE A 84 -12.17 -1.92 4.75
CA ILE A 84 -10.77 -2.29 4.78
C ILE A 84 -9.95 -1.00 4.68
N GLU A 85 -9.25 -0.64 5.76
CA GLU A 85 -8.25 0.43 5.72
C GLU A 85 -7.04 -0.02 4.91
N TYR A 86 -6.41 0.89 4.15
CA TYR A 86 -5.18 0.63 3.40
C TYR A 86 -4.30 1.88 3.35
N SER A 87 -3.00 1.68 3.17
CA SER A 87 -1.99 2.73 3.04
C SER A 87 -1.74 3.07 1.56
N ALA A 88 -1.75 4.35 1.20
CA ALA A 88 -1.48 4.79 -0.16
C ALA A 88 -0.33 5.79 -0.21
N PRO A 89 0.70 5.58 -1.05
CA PRO A 89 1.76 6.55 -1.26
C PRO A 89 1.21 7.91 -1.71
N GLN A 90 1.77 8.98 -1.14
CA GLN A 90 1.52 10.34 -1.57
C GLN A 90 2.67 10.78 -2.48
N LEU A 91 2.35 11.28 -3.68
CA LEU A 91 3.34 11.82 -4.61
C LEU A 91 3.31 13.35 -4.55
N ALA A 92 4.50 13.97 -4.56
CA ALA A 92 4.70 15.41 -4.52
C ALA A 92 5.86 15.83 -5.43
N GLY A 93 6.02 17.14 -5.67
CA GLY A 93 7.14 17.69 -6.44
C GLY A 93 7.14 17.30 -7.92
N ARG A 94 5.95 17.09 -8.49
CA ARG A 94 5.73 16.82 -9.92
C ARG A 94 5.25 18.07 -10.63
N ASP A 95 5.49 18.14 -11.92
CA ASP A 95 4.96 19.22 -12.78
C ASP A 95 3.44 19.16 -12.90
N GLU A 96 2.88 17.94 -12.88
CA GLU A 96 1.44 17.70 -12.92
C GLU A 96 0.93 16.98 -11.66
N PRO A 97 -0.28 17.32 -11.17
CA PRO A 97 -0.89 16.61 -10.06
C PRO A 97 -1.10 15.12 -10.35
N PHE A 98 -0.67 14.26 -9.42
CA PHE A 98 -0.92 12.82 -9.53
C PHE A 98 -2.34 12.44 -9.07
N ARG A 99 -3.06 11.69 -9.90
CA ARG A 99 -4.27 10.96 -9.51
C ARG A 99 -4.08 9.48 -9.79
N SER A 100 -4.24 8.66 -8.75
CA SER A 100 -4.20 7.20 -8.85
C SER A 100 -5.40 6.69 -9.64
N ARG A 101 -5.18 5.76 -10.57
CA ARG A 101 -6.26 5.08 -11.32
C ARG A 101 -6.94 4.00 -10.49
N ILE A 102 -6.27 3.51 -9.45
CA ILE A 102 -6.83 2.52 -8.52
C ILE A 102 -7.85 3.17 -7.57
N ARG A 103 -7.73 4.49 -7.33
CA ARG A 103 -8.56 5.23 -6.36
C ARG A 103 -9.43 6.33 -6.96
N SER A 104 -9.33 6.55 -8.27
CA SER A 104 -10.06 7.59 -9.00
C SER A 104 -11.55 7.32 -9.05
#